data_AF-A0A5C5VER5-F1
#
_entry.id   AF-A0A5C5VER5-F1
#
_cell.length_a   1.000
_cell.length_b   1.000
_cell.length_c   1.000
_cell.angle_alpha   90.00
_cell.angle_beta   90.00
_cell.angle_gamma   90.00
#
_symmetry.space_group_name_H-M   'P 1'
#
loop_
_entity.id
_entity.type
_entity.pdbx_description
1 polymer ?
#
loop_
_entity_poly.entity_id
_entity_poly.type
_entity_poly.pdbx_seq_one_letter_code
_entity_poly.pdbx_strand_id
1 'polypeptide(L)'
;MSTGLEADVKQIVLSTAAFGPREIEEITRTISSNYSKYRELREAVAELEEQPNRTPATAARLGVCQYLLGQYSDAIETLSHADGGALTHFYLGKANLALDKYAEAVAAYDSAQRAGYEPGAVALAKAEALRYDKQPEEALKLLDSLSGAVEQTAEYLYQRSATVQAMGGSRDEVVAYLERAVSVDDSHAGALFGLALENDRHGNDQEARELYERASVQFPSHVGTLLNLGILYEDLEQHERAKACYRRILDSFPSHPRARLFFRDADASRDMYYDEEARRRQDRLSQVLGIPVTDFELSVRSRNCLQKMGIMTLGDLTETSEQVLLSSKNFGETSLVEIREMLSSKGLELGMFAGQKREEETSYDPDSLSPDERALLDRPISDLNLSVRARKCMVRLGLTTIGELVRRTGDDLLECKNFGVTSLNEVREKLTQANLKLRGD
;
A
#
# COMPACT_ATOMS: atom_id res chain seq x y z
N MET A 1 -3.07 33.21 -23.49
CA MET A 1 -3.90 32.05 -23.88
C MET A 1 -3.37 31.53 -25.21
N SER A 2 -2.40 30.62 -25.17
CA SER A 2 -2.02 29.83 -26.33
C SER A 2 -2.73 28.48 -26.14
N THR A 3 -3.80 28.26 -26.89
CA THR A 3 -4.37 26.92 -27.05
C THR A 3 -3.40 26.13 -27.91
N GLY A 4 -2.34 25.60 -27.29
CA GLY A 4 -1.46 24.65 -27.94
C GLY A 4 -2.30 23.42 -28.30
N LEU A 5 -2.26 22.99 -29.56
CA LEU A 5 -2.75 21.66 -29.92
C LEU A 5 -2.07 20.68 -28.96
N GLU A 6 -2.83 20.01 -28.11
CA GLU A 6 -2.32 18.84 -27.40
C GLU A 6 -1.80 17.86 -28.44
N ALA A 7 -0.54 17.44 -28.32
CA ALA A 7 0.05 16.47 -29.23
C ALA A 7 -0.76 15.18 -29.16
N ASP A 8 -1.16 14.66 -30.32
CA ASP A 8 -1.88 13.40 -30.42
C ASP A 8 -0.87 12.24 -30.29
N VAL A 9 -0.86 11.60 -29.12
CA VAL A 9 0.05 10.48 -28.82
C VAL A 9 -0.13 9.35 -29.84
N LYS A 10 -1.37 9.08 -30.25
CA LYS A 10 -1.68 8.06 -31.24
C LYS A 10 -1.11 8.45 -32.61
N GLN A 11 -1.21 9.72 -33.00
CA GLN A 11 -0.61 10.21 -34.25
C GLN A 11 0.92 10.05 -34.25
N ILE A 12 1.61 10.37 -33.16
CA ILE A 12 3.08 10.21 -33.07
C ILE A 12 3.47 8.74 -33.23
N VAL A 13 2.77 7.83 -32.56
CA VAL A 13 3.08 6.39 -32.57
C VAL A 13 2.77 5.75 -33.93
N LEU A 14 1.68 6.12 -34.58
CA LEU A 14 1.26 5.54 -35.87
C LEU A 14 1.86 6.24 -37.10
N SER A 15 2.52 7.38 -36.92
CA SER A 15 3.14 8.15 -38.01
C SER A 15 4.19 7.34 -38.79
N THR A 16 4.39 7.62 -40.07
CA THR A 16 5.52 7.06 -40.85
C THR A 16 6.80 7.89 -40.75
N ALA A 17 6.77 9.01 -40.01
CA ALA A 17 7.91 9.89 -39.81
C ALA A 17 9.03 9.25 -38.96
N ALA A 18 10.18 9.93 -38.89
CA ALA A 18 11.27 9.55 -37.99
C ALA A 18 10.76 9.44 -36.55
N PHE A 19 11.31 8.48 -35.81
CA PHE A 19 10.96 8.23 -34.42
C PHE A 19 12.24 8.10 -33.60
N GLY A 20 12.44 9.04 -32.67
CA GLY A 20 13.65 9.15 -31.87
C GLY A 20 13.40 9.77 -30.51
N PRO A 21 14.46 10.26 -29.84
CA PRO A 21 14.37 10.84 -28.51
C PRO A 21 13.34 11.97 -28.39
N ARG A 22 13.19 12.79 -29.43
CA ARG A 22 12.25 13.92 -29.46
C ARG A 22 10.80 13.45 -29.40
N GLU A 23 10.42 12.49 -30.23
CA GLU A 23 9.05 11.96 -30.27
C GLU A 23 8.70 11.24 -28.97
N ILE A 24 9.67 10.53 -28.38
CA ILE A 24 9.53 9.88 -27.07
C ILE A 24 9.33 10.93 -25.97
N GLU A 25 10.10 12.01 -25.99
CA GLU A 25 9.96 13.13 -25.04
C GLU A 25 8.58 13.79 -25.19
N GLU A 26 8.08 13.93 -26.41
CA GLU A 26 6.74 14.48 -26.67
C GLU A 26 5.63 13.56 -26.14
N ILE A 27 5.72 12.24 -26.36
CA ILE A 27 4.80 11.25 -25.79
C ILE A 27 4.82 11.32 -24.26
N THR A 28 6.01 11.27 -23.67
CA THR A 28 6.17 11.23 -22.20
C THR A 28 5.72 12.52 -21.55
N ARG A 29 6.04 13.69 -22.11
CA ARG A 29 5.56 14.99 -21.65
C ARG A 29 4.04 15.10 -21.73
N THR A 30 3.44 14.63 -22.84
CA THR A 30 1.99 14.66 -23.04
C THR A 30 1.27 13.82 -21.99
N ILE A 31 1.74 12.58 -21.76
CA ILE A 31 1.16 11.70 -20.73
C ILE A 31 1.41 12.23 -19.32
N SER A 32 2.56 12.84 -19.06
CA SER A 32 2.85 13.47 -17.76
C SER A 32 1.89 14.62 -17.46
N SER A 33 1.58 15.45 -18.47
CA SER A 33 0.62 16.55 -18.32
C SER A 33 -0.84 16.08 -18.20
N ASN A 34 -1.18 14.97 -18.85
CA ASN A 34 -2.51 14.41 -18.86
C ASN A 34 -2.46 12.88 -18.97
N TYR A 35 -2.51 12.21 -17.81
CA TYR A 35 -2.39 10.75 -17.75
C TYR A 35 -3.49 10.00 -18.53
N SER A 36 -4.65 10.63 -18.83
CA SER A 36 -5.68 9.98 -19.67
C SER A 36 -5.16 9.61 -21.06
N LYS A 37 -4.12 10.29 -21.55
CA LYS A 37 -3.41 10.03 -22.81
C LYS A 37 -2.61 8.72 -22.80
N TYR A 38 -2.37 8.12 -21.64
CA TYR A 38 -1.81 6.77 -21.53
C TYR A 38 -2.66 5.75 -22.31
N ARG A 39 -3.99 5.93 -22.32
CA ARG A 39 -4.89 5.07 -23.08
C ARG A 39 -4.65 5.15 -24.59
N GLU A 40 -4.36 6.34 -25.11
CA GLU A 40 -4.04 6.56 -26.52
C GLU A 40 -2.74 5.84 -26.92
N LEU A 41 -1.70 5.91 -26.07
CA LEU A 41 -0.46 5.13 -26.26
C LEU A 41 -0.76 3.62 -26.33
N ARG A 42 -1.55 3.11 -25.38
CA ARG A 42 -1.92 1.69 -25.34
C ARG A 42 -2.71 1.24 -26.57
N GLU A 43 -3.67 2.05 -27.01
CA GLU A 43 -4.46 1.75 -28.22
C GLU A 43 -3.59 1.80 -29.49
N ALA A 44 -2.66 2.75 -29.58
CA ALA A 44 -1.73 2.84 -30.70
C ALA A 44 -0.74 1.66 -30.76
N VAL A 45 -0.25 1.20 -29.61
CA VAL A 45 0.61 0.00 -29.51
C VAL A 45 -0.16 -1.24 -29.96
N ALA A 46 -1.39 -1.44 -29.47
CA ALA A 46 -2.22 -2.57 -29.90
C ALA A 46 -2.46 -2.57 -31.41
N GLU A 47 -2.70 -1.40 -32.01
CA GLU A 47 -2.86 -1.26 -33.46
C GLU A 47 -1.58 -1.62 -34.24
N LEU A 48 -0.40 -1.26 -33.73
CA LEU A 48 0.88 -1.68 -34.33
C LEU A 48 1.16 -3.18 -34.15
N GLU A 49 0.74 -3.78 -33.05
CA GLU A 49 0.88 -5.22 -32.77
C GLU A 49 0.10 -6.08 -33.75
N GLU A 50 -1.08 -5.62 -34.18
CA GLU A 50 -1.94 -6.31 -35.15
C GLU A 50 -1.43 -6.24 -36.60
N GLN A 51 -0.46 -5.36 -36.91
CA GLN A 51 0.06 -5.21 -38.27
C GLN A 51 0.93 -6.42 -38.67
N PRO A 52 0.56 -7.18 -39.72
CA PRO A 52 1.23 -8.44 -40.07
C PRO A 52 2.63 -8.24 -40.68
N ASN A 53 2.90 -7.10 -41.31
CA ASN A 53 4.18 -6.80 -41.97
C ASN A 53 4.71 -5.45 -41.48
N ARG A 54 5.43 -5.47 -40.35
CA ARG A 54 6.11 -4.27 -39.81
C ARG A 54 7.47 -4.09 -40.47
N THR A 55 7.80 -2.85 -40.84
CA THR A 55 9.18 -2.52 -41.20
C THR A 55 10.09 -2.60 -39.96
N PRO A 56 11.41 -2.81 -40.11
CA PRO A 56 12.33 -2.79 -38.96
C PRO A 56 12.25 -1.50 -38.13
N ALA A 57 12.04 -0.34 -38.77
CA ALA A 57 11.85 0.94 -38.09
C ALA A 57 10.51 1.01 -37.33
N THR A 58 9.43 0.45 -37.90
CA THR A 58 8.14 0.32 -37.20
C THR A 58 8.25 -0.62 -36.00
N ALA A 59 9.02 -1.71 -36.11
CA ALA A 59 9.30 -2.61 -35.00
C ALA A 59 10.11 -1.91 -33.89
N ALA A 60 11.12 -1.11 -34.24
CA ALA A 60 11.88 -0.31 -33.28
C ALA A 60 10.95 0.63 -32.49
N ARG A 61 10.08 1.36 -33.20
CA ARG A 61 9.08 2.23 -32.57
C ARG A 61 8.13 1.47 -31.65
N LEU A 62 7.57 0.36 -32.13
CA LEU A 62 6.66 -0.49 -31.35
C LEU A 62 7.34 -0.94 -30.05
N GLY A 63 8.55 -1.47 -30.14
CA GLY A 63 9.30 -1.96 -28.98
C GLY A 63 9.61 -0.87 -27.96
N VAL A 64 9.93 0.36 -28.41
CA VAL A 64 10.09 1.51 -27.51
C VAL A 64 8.77 1.87 -26.81
N CYS A 65 7.64 1.84 -27.54
CA CYS A 65 6.34 2.14 -26.96
C CYS A 65 5.86 1.05 -25.99
N GLN A 66 6.13 -0.23 -26.27
CA GLN A 66 5.92 -1.35 -25.35
C GLN A 66 6.72 -1.15 -24.05
N TYR A 67 7.98 -0.71 -24.15
CA TYR A 67 8.76 -0.36 -22.96
C TYR A 67 8.11 0.77 -22.15
N LEU A 68 7.59 1.82 -22.79
CA LEU A 68 6.89 2.92 -22.10
C LEU A 68 5.60 2.46 -21.39
N LEU A 69 4.93 1.43 -21.92
CA LEU A 69 3.77 0.80 -21.29
C LEU A 69 4.11 -0.17 -20.15
N GLY A 70 5.40 -0.43 -19.90
CA GLY A 70 5.84 -1.43 -18.92
C GLY A 70 5.83 -2.89 -19.44
N GLN A 71 5.59 -3.09 -20.74
CA GLN A 71 5.57 -4.40 -21.41
C GLN A 71 6.99 -4.82 -21.79
N TYR A 72 7.85 -5.01 -20.78
CA TYR A 72 9.29 -5.16 -21.01
C TYR A 72 9.66 -6.44 -21.77
N SER A 73 8.96 -7.55 -21.55
CA SER A 73 9.19 -8.81 -22.27
C SER A 73 8.88 -8.66 -23.76
N ASP A 74 7.73 -8.07 -24.10
CA ASP A 74 7.29 -7.87 -25.49
C ASP A 74 8.21 -6.85 -26.19
N ALA A 75 8.64 -5.81 -25.46
CA ALA A 75 9.63 -4.86 -25.94
C ALA A 75 10.96 -5.54 -26.31
N ILE A 76 11.48 -6.45 -25.47
CA ILE A 76 12.70 -7.20 -25.77
C ILE A 76 12.52 -8.06 -27.02
N GLU A 77 11.41 -8.79 -27.12
CA GLU A 77 11.11 -9.65 -28.29
C GLU A 77 11.05 -8.82 -29.57
N THR A 78 10.32 -7.71 -29.56
CA THR A 78 10.15 -6.82 -30.71
C THR A 78 11.46 -6.13 -31.10
N LEU A 79 12.19 -5.55 -30.14
CA LEU A 79 13.43 -4.81 -30.41
C LEU A 79 14.56 -5.72 -30.89
N SER A 80 14.58 -6.98 -30.47
CA SER A 80 15.59 -7.96 -30.92
C SER A 80 15.52 -8.27 -32.42
N HIS A 81 14.37 -8.01 -33.06
CA HIS A 81 14.11 -8.27 -34.48
C HIS A 81 13.89 -6.97 -35.29
N ALA A 82 14.18 -5.81 -34.70
CA ALA A 82 13.97 -4.51 -35.32
C ALA A 82 15.16 -4.08 -36.21
N ASP A 83 15.39 -2.78 -36.35
CA ASP A 83 16.41 -2.20 -37.25
C ASP A 83 17.86 -2.27 -36.75
N GLY A 84 18.08 -2.70 -35.49
CA GLY A 84 19.41 -2.70 -34.87
C GLY A 84 20.02 -1.30 -34.70
N GLY A 85 19.19 -0.25 -34.73
CA GLY A 85 19.63 1.13 -34.56
C GLY A 85 20.08 1.45 -33.14
N ALA A 86 20.72 2.62 -32.98
CA ALA A 86 21.19 3.12 -31.69
C ALA A 86 20.09 3.18 -30.63
N LEU A 87 18.91 3.69 -31.01
CA LEU A 87 17.73 3.78 -30.16
C LEU A 87 17.21 2.38 -29.76
N THR A 88 17.14 1.46 -30.71
CA THR A 88 16.69 0.08 -30.51
C THR A 88 17.54 -0.63 -29.47
N HIS A 89 18.87 -0.56 -29.60
CA HIS A 89 19.79 -1.14 -28.62
C HIS A 89 19.70 -0.45 -27.25
N PHE A 90 19.53 0.88 -27.22
CA PHE A 90 19.39 1.59 -25.95
C PHE A 90 18.15 1.15 -25.18
N TYR A 91 16.99 1.07 -25.85
CA TYR A 91 15.75 0.60 -25.21
C TYR A 91 15.72 -0.90 -24.94
N LEU A 92 16.44 -1.71 -25.72
CA LEU A 92 16.69 -3.11 -25.38
C LEU A 92 17.45 -3.22 -24.06
N GLY A 93 18.44 -2.34 -23.84
CA GLY A 93 19.15 -2.23 -22.58
C GLY A 93 18.23 -1.85 -21.42
N LYS A 94 17.39 -0.82 -21.60
CA LYS A 94 16.44 -0.38 -20.56
C LYS A 94 15.42 -1.47 -20.22
N ALA A 95 14.92 -2.21 -21.21
CA ALA A 95 13.95 -3.28 -21.00
C ALA A 95 14.57 -4.50 -20.29
N ASN A 96 15.81 -4.87 -20.63
CA ASN A 96 16.54 -5.93 -19.91
C ASN A 96 16.84 -5.53 -18.47
N LEU A 97 17.23 -4.27 -18.24
CA LEU A 97 17.44 -3.73 -16.89
C LEU A 97 16.17 -3.84 -16.04
N ALA A 98 15.01 -3.51 -16.60
CA ALA A 98 13.72 -3.60 -15.90
C ALA A 98 13.25 -5.03 -15.58
N LEU A 99 13.87 -6.05 -16.20
CA LEU A 99 13.64 -7.47 -15.92
C LEU A 99 14.81 -8.10 -15.14
N ASP A 100 15.65 -7.28 -14.51
CA ASP A 100 16.82 -7.71 -13.71
C ASP A 100 17.87 -8.49 -14.52
N LYS A 101 17.90 -8.33 -15.85
CA LYS A 101 18.87 -8.95 -16.77
C LYS A 101 20.05 -8.00 -17.01
N TYR A 102 20.88 -7.81 -15.99
CA TYR A 102 21.88 -6.74 -15.96
C TYR A 102 23.00 -6.92 -17.00
N ALA A 103 23.47 -8.15 -17.21
CA ALA A 103 24.54 -8.44 -18.18
C ALA A 103 24.08 -8.15 -19.62
N GLU A 104 22.86 -8.58 -19.97
CA GLU A 104 22.23 -8.31 -21.26
C GLU A 104 21.96 -6.82 -21.44
N ALA A 105 21.56 -6.11 -20.37
CA ALA A 105 21.38 -4.66 -20.40
C ALA A 105 22.68 -3.94 -20.77
N VAL A 106 23.79 -4.27 -20.11
CA VAL A 106 25.11 -3.70 -20.39
C VAL A 106 25.56 -3.98 -21.83
N ALA A 107 25.40 -5.22 -22.31
CA ALA A 107 25.75 -5.59 -23.68
C ALA A 107 24.92 -4.84 -24.74
N ALA A 108 23.63 -4.60 -24.46
CA ALA A 108 22.77 -3.80 -25.32
C ALA A 108 23.19 -2.32 -25.33
N TYR A 109 23.54 -1.75 -24.18
CA TYR A 109 24.08 -0.39 -24.08
C TYR A 109 25.41 -0.23 -24.86
N ASP A 110 26.33 -1.20 -24.78
CA ASP A 110 27.55 -1.19 -25.59
C ASP A 110 27.26 -1.24 -27.10
N SER A 111 26.20 -1.94 -27.49
CA SER A 111 25.73 -1.99 -28.88
C SER A 111 25.09 -0.65 -29.31
N ALA A 112 24.35 0.01 -28.41
CA ALA A 112 23.79 1.34 -28.64
C ALA A 112 24.90 2.38 -28.87
N GLN A 113 25.95 2.36 -28.04
CA GLN A 113 27.10 3.25 -28.20
C GLN A 113 27.83 3.03 -29.53
N ARG A 114 28.06 1.76 -29.92
CA ARG A 114 28.67 1.43 -31.22
C ARG A 114 27.82 1.88 -32.40
N ALA A 115 26.50 1.86 -32.25
CA ALA A 115 25.55 2.36 -33.24
C ALA A 115 25.38 3.90 -33.22
N GLY A 116 26.07 4.61 -32.33
CA GLY A 116 26.10 6.07 -32.29
C GLY A 116 25.09 6.73 -31.35
N TYR A 117 24.60 6.02 -30.33
CA TYR A 117 23.81 6.66 -29.26
C TYR A 117 24.69 7.58 -28.42
N GLU A 118 24.08 8.61 -27.82
CA GLU A 118 24.79 9.63 -27.03
C GLU A 118 25.64 8.99 -25.91
N PRO A 119 26.98 9.12 -25.92
CA PRO A 119 27.87 8.40 -25.02
C PRO A 119 27.58 8.66 -23.52
N GLY A 120 27.22 9.89 -23.18
CA GLY A 120 26.85 10.25 -21.81
C GLY A 120 25.61 9.49 -21.33
N ALA A 121 24.56 9.42 -22.15
CA ALA A 121 23.33 8.71 -21.81
C ALA A 121 23.56 7.20 -21.66
N VAL A 122 24.39 6.61 -22.52
CA VAL A 122 24.79 5.20 -22.41
C VAL A 122 25.54 4.95 -21.10
N ALA A 123 26.53 5.79 -20.77
CA ALA A 123 27.33 5.62 -19.56
C ALA A 123 26.49 5.72 -18.28
N LEU A 124 25.55 6.67 -18.23
CA LEU A 124 24.61 6.80 -17.10
C LEU A 124 23.72 5.57 -16.95
N ALA A 125 23.15 5.05 -18.04
CA ALA A 125 22.32 3.85 -18.03
C ALA A 125 23.12 2.58 -17.66
N LYS A 126 24.39 2.50 -18.08
CA LYS A 126 25.31 1.43 -17.66
C LYS A 126 25.67 1.51 -16.18
N ALA A 127 25.91 2.72 -15.65
CA ALA A 127 26.19 2.90 -14.22
C ALA A 127 25.01 2.43 -13.36
N GLU A 128 23.78 2.71 -13.79
CA GLU A 128 22.57 2.17 -13.16
C GLU A 128 22.55 0.63 -13.18
N ALA A 129 22.78 0.01 -14.34
CA ALA A 129 22.81 -1.44 -14.48
C ALA A 129 23.88 -2.10 -13.59
N LEU A 130 25.10 -1.53 -13.55
CA LEU A 130 26.18 -2.00 -12.68
C LEU A 130 25.82 -1.88 -11.19
N ARG A 131 25.14 -0.81 -10.79
CA ARG A 131 24.67 -0.66 -9.40
C ARG A 131 23.67 -1.75 -9.02
N TYR A 132 22.71 -2.06 -9.90
CA TYR A 132 21.74 -3.13 -9.66
C TYR A 132 22.38 -4.53 -9.72
N ASP A 133 23.44 -4.72 -10.51
CA ASP A 133 24.29 -5.92 -10.51
C ASP A 133 25.22 -6.02 -9.29
N LYS A 134 25.04 -5.15 -8.29
CA LYS A 134 25.83 -5.11 -7.04
C LYS A 134 27.31 -4.79 -7.27
N GLN A 135 27.62 -3.98 -8.28
CA GLN A 135 28.97 -3.49 -8.59
C GLN A 135 29.03 -1.95 -8.51
N PRO A 136 28.73 -1.35 -7.35
CA PRO A 136 28.66 0.11 -7.23
C PRO A 136 30.03 0.80 -7.42
N GLU A 137 31.15 0.13 -7.16
CA GLU A 137 32.49 0.67 -7.40
C GLU A 137 32.78 0.87 -8.89
N GLU A 138 32.37 -0.10 -9.74
CA GLU A 138 32.52 0.01 -11.19
C GLU A 138 31.55 1.05 -11.76
N ALA A 139 30.34 1.13 -11.22
CA ALA A 139 29.40 2.21 -11.53
C ALA A 139 30.01 3.58 -11.21
N LEU A 140 30.65 3.74 -10.05
CA LEU A 140 31.28 5.00 -9.65
C LEU A 140 32.45 5.37 -10.58
N LYS A 141 33.34 4.41 -10.90
CA LYS A 141 34.43 4.64 -11.86
C LYS A 141 33.92 5.10 -13.22
N LEU A 142 32.82 4.51 -13.70
CA LEU A 142 32.21 4.92 -14.95
C LEU A 142 31.65 6.35 -14.87
N LEU A 143 30.99 6.71 -13.77
CA LEU A 143 30.52 8.08 -13.54
C LEU A 143 31.67 9.08 -13.41
N ASP A 144 32.78 8.72 -12.75
CA ASP A 144 33.98 9.55 -12.63
C ASP A 144 34.72 9.75 -13.97
N SER A 145 34.49 8.86 -14.95
CA SER A 145 35.05 8.99 -16.29
C SER A 145 34.32 10.01 -17.17
N LEU A 146 33.10 10.38 -16.78
CA LEU A 146 32.31 11.40 -17.47
C LEU A 146 32.83 12.78 -17.10
N SER A 147 32.79 13.71 -18.07
CA SER A 147 33.27 15.08 -17.85
C SER A 147 32.49 16.10 -18.65
N GLY A 148 32.47 17.34 -18.18
CA GLY A 148 31.88 18.47 -18.90
C GLY A 148 30.39 18.63 -18.64
N ALA A 149 29.60 18.91 -19.69
CA ALA A 149 28.18 19.25 -19.53
C ALA A 149 27.34 18.12 -18.91
N VAL A 150 27.72 16.85 -19.14
CA VAL A 150 27.01 15.69 -18.59
C VAL A 150 27.04 15.64 -17.06
N GLU A 151 28.13 16.07 -16.42
CA GLU A 151 28.27 16.06 -14.94
C GLU A 151 27.33 17.04 -14.24
N GLN A 152 26.79 18.01 -15.00
CA GLN A 152 25.84 18.99 -14.51
C GLN A 152 24.39 18.60 -14.79
N THR A 153 24.14 17.45 -15.44
CA THR A 153 22.78 16.98 -15.69
C THR A 153 22.16 16.40 -14.43
N ALA A 154 20.84 16.53 -14.30
CA ALA A 154 20.11 15.96 -13.18
C ALA A 154 20.23 14.42 -13.13
N GLU A 155 20.23 13.76 -14.29
CA GLU A 155 20.42 12.31 -14.40
C GLU A 155 21.79 11.88 -13.87
N TYR A 156 22.87 12.59 -14.21
CA TYR A 156 24.19 12.30 -13.65
C TYR A 156 24.22 12.43 -12.13
N LEU A 157 23.68 13.53 -11.60
CA LEU A 157 23.66 13.80 -10.16
C LEU A 157 22.82 12.74 -9.41
N TYR A 158 21.69 12.33 -9.99
CA TYR A 158 20.86 11.24 -9.48
C TYR A 158 21.61 9.90 -9.49
N GLN A 159 22.23 9.51 -10.60
CA GLN A 159 22.98 8.26 -10.69
C GLN A 159 24.17 8.25 -9.73
N ARG A 160 24.87 9.37 -9.58
CA ARG A 160 25.95 9.54 -8.60
C ARG A 160 25.43 9.40 -7.18
N SER A 161 24.33 10.06 -6.84
CA SER A 161 23.68 9.94 -5.53
C SER A 161 23.34 8.48 -5.19
N ALA A 162 22.63 7.79 -6.09
CA ALA A 162 22.18 6.43 -5.84
C ALA A 162 23.36 5.43 -5.78
N THR A 163 24.44 5.68 -6.52
CA THR A 163 25.69 4.89 -6.41
C THR A 163 26.39 5.14 -5.08
N VAL A 164 26.54 6.40 -4.63
CA VAL A 164 27.09 6.74 -3.31
C VAL A 164 26.26 6.09 -2.20
N GLN A 165 24.92 6.13 -2.30
CA GLN A 165 24.04 5.46 -1.34
C GLN A 165 24.27 3.94 -1.30
N ALA A 166 24.42 3.30 -2.46
CA ALA A 166 24.71 1.86 -2.55
C ALA A 166 26.07 1.47 -1.93
N MET A 167 27.03 2.40 -1.91
CA MET A 167 28.34 2.23 -1.25
C MET A 167 28.31 2.54 0.25
N GLY A 168 27.16 2.88 0.83
CA GLY A 168 27.04 3.27 2.23
C GLY A 168 27.52 4.69 2.53
N GLY A 169 27.48 5.57 1.53
CA GLY A 169 27.76 7.00 1.71
C GLY A 169 26.85 7.67 2.73
N SER A 170 27.29 8.80 3.27
CA SER A 170 26.53 9.52 4.29
C SER A 170 25.22 10.08 3.74
N ARG A 171 24.19 10.14 4.58
CA ARG A 171 22.89 10.72 4.21
C ARG A 171 23.03 12.14 3.67
N ASP A 172 23.80 12.99 4.34
CA ASP A 172 23.95 14.39 3.97
C ASP A 172 24.54 14.54 2.57
N GLU A 173 25.48 13.65 2.19
CA GLU A 173 26.03 13.61 0.84
C GLU A 173 24.99 13.17 -0.20
N VAL A 174 24.25 12.10 0.09
CA VAL A 174 23.16 11.60 -0.79
C VAL A 174 22.11 12.69 -1.02
N VAL A 175 21.62 13.30 0.05
CA VAL A 175 20.63 14.39 -0.02
C VAL A 175 21.18 15.57 -0.80
N ALA A 176 22.43 15.99 -0.58
CA ALA A 176 23.04 17.10 -1.32
C ALA A 176 23.10 16.85 -2.83
N TYR A 177 23.41 15.62 -3.28
CA TYR A 177 23.36 15.28 -4.70
C TYR A 177 21.94 15.32 -5.26
N LEU A 178 20.95 14.80 -4.52
CA LEU A 178 19.57 14.80 -4.98
C LEU A 178 18.97 16.22 -5.02
N GLU A 179 19.24 17.06 -4.02
CA GLU A 179 18.83 18.47 -4.02
C GLU A 179 19.41 19.22 -5.21
N ARG A 180 20.70 18.98 -5.51
CA ARG A 180 21.34 19.53 -6.71
C ARG A 180 20.67 19.02 -7.98
N ALA A 181 20.36 17.73 -8.07
CA ALA A 181 19.67 17.16 -9.23
C ALA A 181 18.29 17.83 -9.44
N VAL A 182 17.51 18.01 -8.38
CA VAL A 182 16.20 18.69 -8.42
C VAL A 182 16.34 20.19 -8.72
N SER A 183 17.45 20.83 -8.32
CA SER A 183 17.70 22.24 -8.69
C SER A 183 18.02 22.43 -10.17
N VAL A 184 18.59 21.40 -10.82
CA VAL A 184 18.90 21.39 -12.26
C VAL A 184 17.65 21.05 -13.06
N ASP A 185 16.88 20.08 -12.61
CA ASP A 185 15.61 19.65 -13.21
C ASP A 185 14.60 19.36 -12.09
N ASP A 186 13.66 20.28 -11.92
CA ASP A 186 12.63 20.21 -10.88
C ASP A 186 11.60 19.09 -11.09
N SER A 187 11.66 18.44 -12.26
CA SER A 187 10.78 17.39 -12.71
C SER A 187 11.45 16.01 -12.74
N HIS A 188 12.74 15.92 -12.41
CA HIS A 188 13.49 14.67 -12.50
C HIS A 188 12.94 13.58 -11.56
N ALA A 189 12.26 12.57 -12.13
CA ALA A 189 11.50 11.58 -11.37
C ALA A 189 12.33 10.79 -10.35
N GLY A 190 13.54 10.35 -10.72
CA GLY A 190 14.43 9.57 -9.84
C GLY A 190 14.90 10.38 -8.62
N ALA A 191 15.44 11.58 -8.84
CA ALA A 191 15.87 12.50 -7.79
C ALA A 191 14.73 12.89 -6.83
N LEU A 192 13.54 13.21 -7.37
CA LEU A 192 12.35 13.50 -6.55
C LEU A 192 11.95 12.30 -5.68
N PHE A 193 11.93 11.09 -6.26
CA PHE A 193 11.66 9.86 -5.52
C PHE A 193 12.71 9.62 -4.43
N GLY A 194 13.99 9.81 -4.73
CA GLY A 194 15.08 9.67 -3.78
C GLY A 194 14.93 10.61 -2.57
N LEU A 195 14.67 11.90 -2.81
CA LEU A 195 14.44 12.86 -1.73
C LEU A 195 13.17 12.55 -0.94
N ALA A 196 12.11 12.12 -1.62
CA ALA A 196 10.86 11.75 -0.96
C ALA A 196 11.09 10.55 -0.03
N LEU A 197 11.83 9.54 -0.47
CA LEU A 197 12.16 8.36 0.31
C LEU A 197 13.03 8.70 1.53
N GLU A 198 14.02 9.58 1.36
CA GLU A 198 14.82 10.05 2.48
C GLU A 198 13.98 10.86 3.49
N ASN A 199 13.08 11.73 3.04
CA ASN A 199 12.18 12.44 3.96
C ASN A 199 11.22 11.51 4.70
N ASP A 200 10.63 10.55 3.99
CA ASP A 200 9.70 9.54 4.51
C ASP A 200 10.34 8.69 5.62
N ARG A 201 11.56 8.17 5.38
CA ARG A 201 12.34 7.41 6.38
C ARG A 201 12.65 8.18 7.66
N HIS A 202 12.63 9.50 7.60
CA HIS A 202 12.93 10.39 8.71
C HIS A 202 11.69 11.05 9.33
N GLY A 203 10.48 10.62 8.93
CA GLY A 203 9.21 11.11 9.48
C GLY A 203 8.80 12.50 9.00
N ASN A 204 9.42 13.00 7.93
CA ASN A 204 9.05 14.26 7.30
C ASN A 204 7.92 14.03 6.28
N ASP A 205 6.80 13.46 6.75
CA ASP A 205 5.73 12.91 5.89
C ASP A 205 5.14 13.95 4.92
N GLN A 206 5.02 15.21 5.36
CA GLN A 206 4.47 16.29 4.54
C GLN A 206 5.38 16.61 3.35
N GLU A 207 6.68 16.76 3.59
CA GLU A 207 7.69 17.04 2.55
C GLU A 207 7.80 15.84 1.60
N ALA A 208 7.82 14.63 2.16
CA ALA A 208 7.83 13.40 1.38
C ALA A 208 6.62 13.31 0.45
N ARG A 209 5.41 13.63 0.95
CA ARG A 209 4.18 13.66 0.14
C ARG A 209 4.28 14.65 -1.02
N GLU A 210 4.76 15.87 -0.78
CA GLU A 210 4.90 16.90 -1.83
C GLU A 210 5.90 16.48 -2.91
N LEU A 211 7.02 15.87 -2.52
CA LEU A 211 8.01 15.32 -3.44
C LEU A 211 7.47 14.11 -4.23
N TYR A 212 6.78 13.19 -3.57
CA TYR A 212 6.12 12.07 -4.24
C TYR A 212 5.01 12.54 -5.19
N GLU A 213 4.23 13.57 -4.83
CA GLU A 213 3.23 14.17 -5.71
C GLU A 213 3.88 14.69 -7.00
N ARG A 214 4.97 15.45 -6.89
CA ARG A 214 5.74 15.94 -8.04
C ARG A 214 6.32 14.80 -8.88
N ALA A 215 6.92 13.79 -8.25
CA ALA A 215 7.47 12.62 -8.94
C ALA A 215 6.38 11.82 -9.66
N SER A 216 5.17 11.72 -9.07
CA SER A 216 4.06 10.95 -9.62
C SER A 216 3.49 11.54 -10.92
N VAL A 217 3.73 12.82 -11.20
CA VAL A 217 3.28 13.45 -12.44
C VAL A 217 4.09 12.94 -13.64
N GLN A 218 5.34 12.56 -13.44
CA GLN A 218 6.22 12.13 -14.52
C GLN A 218 5.83 10.78 -15.10
N PHE A 219 5.91 10.64 -16.42
CA PHE A 219 5.66 9.40 -17.14
C PHE A 219 6.90 8.87 -17.87
N PRO A 220 7.26 7.58 -17.71
CA PRO A 220 6.67 6.62 -16.77
C PRO A 220 6.97 6.98 -15.30
N SER A 221 6.01 6.78 -14.41
CA SER A 221 6.23 7.01 -12.98
C SER A 221 6.92 5.80 -12.35
N HIS A 222 7.86 6.05 -11.43
CA HIS A 222 8.45 4.97 -10.64
C HIS A 222 7.36 4.26 -9.81
N VAL A 223 7.29 2.92 -9.88
CA VAL A 223 6.27 2.14 -9.15
C VAL A 223 6.32 2.42 -7.65
N GLY A 224 7.53 2.54 -7.08
CA GLY A 224 7.72 2.90 -5.67
C GLY A 224 7.15 4.28 -5.31
N THR A 225 7.19 5.26 -6.23
CA THR A 225 6.59 6.58 -6.00
C THR A 225 5.07 6.44 -5.81
N LEU A 226 4.41 5.75 -6.74
CA LEU A 226 2.95 5.57 -6.70
C LEU A 226 2.50 4.72 -5.51
N LEU A 227 3.28 3.69 -5.12
CA LEU A 227 2.99 2.88 -3.94
C LEU A 227 3.09 3.72 -2.66
N ASN A 228 4.23 4.41 -2.46
CA ASN A 228 4.47 5.17 -1.24
C ASN A 228 3.50 6.36 -1.13
N LEU A 229 3.23 7.05 -2.24
CA LEU A 229 2.23 8.11 -2.29
C LEU A 229 0.83 7.58 -1.98
N GLY A 230 0.47 6.42 -2.52
CA GLY A 230 -0.80 5.76 -2.24
C GLY A 230 -0.96 5.46 -0.74
N ILE A 231 0.10 4.94 -0.10
CA ILE A 231 0.12 4.66 1.33
C ILE A 231 -0.05 5.95 2.14
N LEU A 232 0.66 7.02 1.78
CA LEU A 232 0.52 8.33 2.44
C LEU A 232 -0.89 8.90 2.28
N TYR A 233 -1.55 8.72 1.13
CA TYR A 233 -2.94 9.12 0.97
C TYR A 233 -3.91 8.29 1.80
N GLU A 234 -3.71 6.97 1.90
CA GLU A 234 -4.51 6.14 2.82
C GLU A 234 -4.32 6.58 4.26
N ASP A 235 -3.11 6.97 4.63
CA ASP A 235 -2.80 7.47 5.97
C ASP A 235 -3.51 8.77 6.31
N LEU A 236 -3.83 9.57 5.29
CA LEU A 236 -4.61 10.80 5.36
C LEU A 236 -6.12 10.57 5.08
N GLU A 237 -6.57 9.32 5.01
CA GLU A 237 -7.96 8.92 4.69
C GLU A 237 -8.45 9.39 3.30
N GLN A 238 -7.51 9.71 2.40
CA GLN A 238 -7.77 10.13 1.02
C GLN A 238 -7.83 8.92 0.07
N HIS A 239 -8.75 8.00 0.35
CA HIS A 239 -8.83 6.69 -0.33
C HIS A 239 -8.97 6.77 -1.85
N GLU A 240 -9.70 7.77 -2.39
CA GLU A 240 -9.81 7.93 -3.85
C GLU A 240 -8.49 8.31 -4.51
N ARG A 241 -7.65 9.13 -3.86
CA ARG A 241 -6.32 9.49 -4.37
C ARG A 241 -5.36 8.30 -4.27
N ALA A 242 -5.45 7.51 -3.20
CA ALA A 242 -4.70 6.27 -3.06
C ALA A 242 -5.04 5.27 -4.18
N LYS A 243 -6.34 5.03 -4.42
CA LYS A 243 -6.81 4.17 -5.51
C LYS A 243 -6.32 4.64 -6.87
N ALA A 244 -6.31 5.95 -7.12
CA ALA A 244 -5.77 6.50 -8.36
C ALA A 244 -4.28 6.14 -8.52
N CYS A 245 -3.48 6.23 -7.47
CA CYS A 245 -2.07 5.84 -7.50
C CYS A 245 -1.90 4.34 -7.80
N TYR A 246 -2.63 3.47 -7.10
CA TYR A 246 -2.55 2.03 -7.32
C TYR A 246 -3.08 1.60 -8.68
N ARG A 247 -4.15 2.23 -9.18
CA ARG A 247 -4.69 1.97 -10.52
C ARG A 247 -3.64 2.25 -11.60
N ARG A 248 -2.91 3.37 -11.49
CA ARG A 248 -1.83 3.70 -12.44
C ARG A 248 -0.74 2.63 -12.49
N ILE A 249 -0.39 2.01 -11.36
CA ILE A 249 0.53 0.87 -11.36
C ILE A 249 -0.09 -0.32 -12.09
N LEU A 250 -1.36 -0.62 -11.82
CA LEU A 250 -2.06 -1.76 -12.41
C LEU A 250 -2.36 -1.60 -13.91
N ASP A 251 -2.37 -0.37 -14.42
CA ASP A 251 -2.49 -0.09 -15.85
C ASP A 251 -1.27 -0.58 -16.65
N SER A 252 -0.08 -0.60 -16.04
CA SER A 252 1.17 -1.12 -16.64
C SER A 252 1.53 -2.52 -16.12
N PHE A 253 1.23 -2.81 -14.85
CA PHE A 253 1.57 -4.07 -14.17
C PHE A 253 0.33 -4.69 -13.51
N PRO A 254 -0.60 -5.31 -14.28
CA PRO A 254 -1.86 -5.85 -13.76
C PRO A 254 -1.72 -6.96 -12.70
N SER A 255 -0.56 -7.62 -12.67
CA SER A 255 -0.22 -8.68 -11.72
C SER A 255 0.55 -8.19 -10.50
N HIS A 256 0.84 -6.89 -10.38
CA HIS A 256 1.65 -6.35 -9.28
C HIS A 256 1.01 -6.65 -7.90
N PRO A 257 1.62 -7.49 -7.04
CA PRO A 257 0.95 -8.02 -5.85
C PRO A 257 0.52 -6.94 -4.86
N ARG A 258 1.43 -6.03 -4.48
CA ARG A 258 1.14 -4.95 -3.51
C ARG A 258 0.08 -3.97 -4.02
N ALA A 259 0.22 -3.49 -5.26
CA ALA A 259 -0.77 -2.59 -5.86
C ALA A 259 -2.17 -3.21 -5.95
N ARG A 260 -2.30 -4.51 -6.28
CA ARG A 260 -3.60 -5.20 -6.27
C ARG A 260 -4.21 -5.27 -4.88
N LEU A 261 -3.40 -5.61 -3.88
CA LEU A 261 -3.83 -5.68 -2.48
C LEU A 261 -4.30 -4.30 -2.01
N PHE A 262 -3.45 -3.28 -2.12
CA PHE A 262 -3.75 -1.94 -1.65
C PHE A 262 -4.89 -1.27 -2.44
N PHE A 263 -5.02 -1.53 -3.74
CA PHE A 263 -6.17 -1.06 -4.52
C PHE A 263 -7.49 -1.61 -3.97
N ARG A 264 -7.56 -2.93 -3.69
CA ARG A 264 -8.76 -3.55 -3.12
C ARG A 264 -9.06 -3.03 -1.71
N ASP A 265 -8.03 -2.83 -0.90
CA ASP A 265 -8.17 -2.28 0.45
C ASP A 265 -8.72 -0.85 0.44
N ALA A 266 -8.19 0.01 -0.42
CA ALA A 266 -8.65 1.38 -0.56
C ALA A 266 -10.05 1.44 -1.20
N ASP A 267 -10.39 0.51 -2.10
CA ASP A 267 -11.73 0.38 -2.70
C ASP A 267 -12.78 -0.06 -1.66
N ALA A 268 -12.49 -1.10 -0.87
CA ALA A 268 -13.39 -1.58 0.19
C ALA A 268 -13.60 -0.54 1.30
N SER A 269 -12.60 0.33 1.55
CA SER A 269 -12.72 1.42 2.53
C SER A 269 -13.77 2.47 2.12
N ARG A 270 -14.21 2.50 0.86
CA ARG A 270 -15.31 3.36 0.38
C ARG A 270 -16.69 2.86 0.79
N ASP A 271 -16.86 1.54 0.86
CA ASP A 271 -18.14 0.90 1.20
C ASP A 271 -18.37 0.83 2.71
N MET A 272 -17.36 1.16 3.52
CA MET A 272 -17.50 1.45 4.93
C MET A 272 -18.04 2.86 5.17
N TYR A 273 -19.21 3.16 4.60
CA TYR A 273 -20.10 4.13 5.23
C TYR A 273 -20.38 3.60 6.64
N TYR A 274 -19.75 4.25 7.62
CA TYR A 274 -20.13 4.17 9.02
C TYR A 274 -21.66 4.32 9.09
N ASP A 275 -22.36 3.23 9.34
CA ASP A 275 -23.74 3.32 9.79
C ASP A 275 -23.68 3.89 11.21
N GLU A 276 -23.57 5.22 11.31
CA GLU A 276 -23.68 5.97 12.56
C GLU A 276 -24.95 5.55 13.31
N GLU A 277 -26.00 5.14 12.60
CA GLU A 277 -27.25 4.69 13.18
C GLU A 277 -27.09 3.32 13.85
N ALA A 278 -26.42 2.35 13.21
CA ALA A 278 -26.12 1.05 13.81
C ALA A 278 -25.22 1.17 15.05
N ARG A 279 -24.18 2.02 15.00
CA ARG A 279 -23.32 2.26 16.17
C ARG A 279 -24.05 2.98 17.29
N ARG A 280 -24.81 4.05 16.98
CA ARG A 280 -25.67 4.72 17.98
C ARG A 280 -26.69 3.75 18.57
N ARG A 281 -27.21 2.80 17.78
CA ARG A 281 -28.12 1.77 18.24
C ARG A 281 -27.43 0.78 19.19
N GLN A 282 -26.20 0.36 18.87
CA GLN A 282 -25.39 -0.52 19.73
C GLN A 282 -24.96 0.18 21.03
N ASP A 283 -24.47 1.42 20.96
CA ASP A 283 -24.09 2.24 22.12
C ASP A 283 -25.31 2.50 23.03
N ARG A 284 -26.46 2.80 22.43
CA ARG A 284 -27.72 2.97 23.16
C ARG A 284 -28.19 1.67 23.82
N LEU A 285 -28.05 0.54 23.14
CA LEU A 285 -28.38 -0.77 23.70
C LEU A 285 -27.46 -1.11 24.88
N SER A 286 -26.15 -0.91 24.74
CA SER A 286 -25.17 -1.12 25.81
C SER A 286 -25.47 -0.25 27.05
N GLN A 287 -25.80 1.04 26.84
CA GLN A 287 -26.23 1.92 27.93
C GLN A 287 -27.50 1.43 28.63
N VAL A 288 -28.47 0.90 27.88
CA VAL A 288 -29.71 0.38 28.46
C VAL A 288 -29.45 -0.91 29.24
N LEU A 289 -28.62 -1.83 28.72
CA LEU A 289 -28.28 -3.08 29.41
C LEU A 289 -27.52 -2.83 30.73
N GLY A 290 -26.73 -1.76 30.81
CA GLY A 290 -26.03 -1.35 32.03
C GLY A 290 -26.89 -0.70 33.11
N ILE A 291 -28.19 -0.44 32.87
CA ILE A 291 -29.07 0.18 33.87
C ILE A 291 -29.28 -0.80 35.03
N PRO A 292 -29.06 -0.38 36.29
CA PRO A 292 -29.34 -1.19 37.46
C PRO A 292 -30.82 -1.55 37.58
N VAL A 293 -31.13 -2.79 37.95
CA VAL A 293 -32.52 -3.22 38.19
C VAL A 293 -33.19 -2.47 39.35
N THR A 294 -32.40 -1.83 40.22
CA THR A 294 -32.86 -0.99 41.34
C THR A 294 -33.51 0.32 40.91
N ASP A 295 -33.25 0.77 39.68
CA ASP A 295 -33.78 2.04 39.15
C ASP A 295 -35.26 1.91 38.74
N PHE A 296 -35.83 0.70 38.82
CA PHE A 296 -37.20 0.40 38.47
C PHE A 296 -38.07 0.12 39.72
N GLU A 297 -39.33 0.54 39.65
CA GLU A 297 -40.32 0.32 40.71
C GLU A 297 -40.81 -1.13 40.73
N LEU A 298 -39.97 -2.01 41.27
CA LEU A 298 -40.28 -3.43 41.45
C LEU A 298 -40.82 -3.70 42.86
N SER A 299 -41.72 -4.68 42.98
CA SER A 299 -42.20 -5.12 44.29
C SER A 299 -41.04 -5.59 45.18
N VAL A 300 -41.22 -5.48 46.50
CA VAL A 300 -40.20 -5.89 47.48
C VAL A 300 -39.80 -7.37 47.28
N ARG A 301 -40.75 -8.19 46.82
CA ARG A 301 -40.52 -9.60 46.49
C ARG A 301 -39.61 -9.76 45.27
N SER A 302 -39.91 -9.08 44.17
CA SER A 302 -39.15 -9.14 42.93
C SER A 302 -37.69 -8.67 43.15
N ARG A 303 -37.49 -7.55 43.86
CA ARG A 303 -36.14 -7.04 44.20
C ARG A 303 -35.32 -8.01 45.05
N ASN A 304 -35.91 -8.54 46.12
CA ASN A 304 -35.22 -9.49 47.00
C ASN A 304 -34.88 -10.80 46.29
N CYS A 305 -35.66 -11.21 45.29
CA CYS A 305 -35.35 -12.39 44.49
C CYS A 305 -34.21 -12.13 43.50
N LEU A 306 -34.24 -11.01 42.76
CA LEU A 306 -33.17 -10.65 41.82
C LEU A 306 -31.82 -10.47 42.50
N GLN A 307 -31.80 -9.79 43.66
CA GLN A 307 -30.58 -9.61 44.44
C GLN A 307 -30.00 -10.94 44.94
N LYS A 308 -30.85 -11.90 45.35
CA LYS A 308 -30.41 -13.24 45.76
C LYS A 308 -29.87 -14.08 44.60
N MET A 309 -30.32 -13.80 43.39
CA MET A 309 -29.88 -14.47 42.16
C MET A 309 -28.64 -13.82 41.55
N GLY A 310 -28.13 -12.72 42.15
CA GLY A 310 -26.97 -12.00 41.63
C GLY A 310 -27.26 -11.17 40.38
N ILE A 311 -28.53 -10.95 40.05
CA ILE A 311 -28.97 -10.18 38.89
C ILE A 311 -29.01 -8.70 39.31
N MET A 312 -28.11 -7.90 38.76
CA MET A 312 -27.89 -6.50 39.16
C MET A 312 -28.29 -5.50 38.07
N THR A 313 -28.23 -5.91 36.80
CA THR A 313 -28.47 -5.05 35.63
C THR A 313 -29.56 -5.60 34.72
N LEU A 314 -30.06 -4.77 33.80
CA LEU A 314 -30.95 -5.22 32.73
C LEU A 314 -30.27 -6.25 31.82
N GLY A 315 -28.95 -6.14 31.61
CA GLY A 315 -28.13 -7.12 30.91
C GLY A 315 -28.24 -8.52 31.51
N ASP A 316 -28.05 -8.62 32.83
CA ASP A 316 -28.15 -9.90 33.55
C ASP A 316 -29.54 -10.53 33.40
N LEU A 317 -30.60 -9.72 33.36
CA LEU A 317 -31.96 -10.20 33.11
C LEU A 317 -32.14 -10.70 31.68
N THR A 318 -31.61 -9.99 30.69
CA THR A 318 -31.69 -10.43 29.28
C THR A 318 -30.91 -11.72 29.02
N GLU A 319 -29.96 -12.09 29.87
CA GLU A 319 -29.22 -13.36 29.84
C GLU A 319 -29.88 -14.47 30.66
N THR A 320 -30.80 -14.13 31.57
CA THR A 320 -31.47 -15.10 32.43
C THR A 320 -32.78 -15.57 31.79
N SER A 321 -32.97 -16.89 31.68
CA SER A 321 -34.22 -17.45 31.14
C SER A 321 -35.36 -17.42 32.16
N GLU A 322 -36.61 -17.38 31.67
CA GLU A 322 -37.80 -17.39 32.51
C GLU A 322 -37.86 -18.61 33.43
N GLN A 323 -37.39 -19.76 32.93
CA GLN A 323 -37.34 -21.02 33.68
C GLN A 323 -36.41 -20.91 34.89
N VAL A 324 -35.28 -20.21 34.76
CA VAL A 324 -34.33 -19.99 35.85
C VAL A 324 -34.97 -19.10 36.92
N LEU A 325 -35.68 -18.03 36.52
CA LEU A 325 -36.39 -17.16 37.45
C LEU A 325 -37.50 -17.88 38.21
N LEU A 326 -38.34 -18.66 37.52
CA LEU A 326 -39.44 -19.43 38.11
C LEU A 326 -38.99 -20.60 39.00
N SER A 327 -37.75 -21.07 38.84
CA SER A 327 -37.19 -22.13 39.69
C SER A 327 -36.85 -21.66 41.11
N SER A 328 -36.79 -20.35 41.34
CA SER A 328 -36.42 -19.76 42.63
C SER A 328 -37.56 -19.86 43.65
N LYS A 329 -37.26 -20.36 44.86
CA LYS A 329 -38.21 -20.71 45.94
C LYS A 329 -39.18 -19.61 46.42
N ASN A 330 -39.06 -18.37 45.94
CA ASN A 330 -39.93 -17.24 46.31
C ASN A 330 -40.28 -16.33 45.12
N PHE A 331 -40.00 -16.77 43.90
CA PHE A 331 -40.32 -16.04 42.68
C PHE A 331 -41.62 -16.61 42.09
N GLY A 332 -42.62 -15.75 41.86
CA GLY A 332 -43.94 -16.17 41.40
C GLY A 332 -44.36 -15.47 40.10
N GLU A 333 -45.45 -15.94 39.51
CA GLU A 333 -45.97 -15.45 38.22
C GLU A 333 -46.15 -13.92 38.19
N THR A 334 -46.59 -13.32 39.30
CA THR A 334 -46.77 -11.87 39.42
C THR A 334 -45.44 -11.11 39.31
N SER A 335 -44.36 -11.65 39.90
CA SER A 335 -43.01 -11.07 39.78
C SER A 335 -42.44 -11.22 38.36
N LEU A 336 -42.81 -12.29 37.65
CA LEU A 336 -42.40 -12.50 36.27
C LEU A 336 -43.05 -11.46 35.33
N VAL A 337 -44.34 -11.17 35.54
CA VAL A 337 -45.06 -10.12 34.80
C VAL A 337 -44.41 -8.76 35.04
N GLU A 338 -44.09 -8.40 36.30
CA GLU A 338 -43.39 -7.16 36.63
C GLU A 338 -42.05 -7.01 35.89
N ILE A 339 -41.27 -8.09 35.79
CA ILE A 339 -39.98 -8.08 35.06
C ILE A 339 -40.19 -7.93 33.55
N ARG A 340 -41.16 -8.63 32.96
CA ARG A 340 -41.46 -8.51 31.52
C ARG A 340 -41.92 -7.10 31.16
N GLU A 341 -42.80 -6.50 31.96
CA GLU A 341 -43.27 -5.13 31.73
C GLU A 341 -42.12 -4.12 31.82
N MET A 342 -41.24 -4.30 32.81
CA MET A 342 -40.07 -3.45 32.99
C MET A 342 -39.09 -3.55 31.80
N LEU A 343 -38.73 -4.75 31.36
CA LEU A 343 -37.88 -4.95 30.17
C LEU A 343 -38.55 -4.39 28.90
N SER A 344 -39.85 -4.63 28.73
CA SER A 344 -40.62 -4.13 27.58
C SER A 344 -40.63 -2.60 27.52
N SER A 345 -40.67 -1.91 28.67
CA SER A 345 -40.59 -0.44 28.73
C SER A 345 -39.29 0.14 28.17
N LYS A 346 -38.24 -0.68 28.06
CA LYS A 346 -36.92 -0.35 27.49
C LYS A 346 -36.68 -1.03 26.14
N GLY A 347 -37.68 -1.70 25.58
CA GLY A 347 -37.56 -2.44 24.32
C GLY A 347 -36.70 -3.70 24.42
N LEU A 348 -36.60 -4.28 25.62
CA LEU A 348 -35.89 -5.52 25.90
C LEU A 348 -36.88 -6.68 26.18
N GLU A 349 -36.39 -7.90 26.03
CA GLU A 349 -37.12 -9.15 26.28
C GLU A 349 -36.29 -10.06 27.19
N LEU A 350 -36.98 -10.78 28.07
CA LEU A 350 -36.34 -11.66 29.04
C LEU A 350 -35.68 -12.85 28.35
N GLY A 351 -34.41 -13.12 28.65
CA GLY A 351 -33.67 -14.25 28.08
C GLY A 351 -33.27 -14.10 26.60
N MET A 352 -33.37 -12.92 25.99
CA MET A 352 -32.95 -12.69 24.60
C MET A 352 -31.47 -13.03 24.31
N PHE A 353 -30.62 -13.05 25.33
CA PHE A 353 -29.20 -13.40 25.23
C PHE A 353 -28.83 -14.70 25.98
N ALA A 354 -29.80 -15.45 26.50
CA ALA A 354 -29.58 -16.63 27.35
C ALA A 354 -28.83 -17.81 26.68
N GLY A 355 -28.56 -17.73 25.37
CA GLY A 355 -27.81 -18.73 24.60
C GLY A 355 -26.36 -18.35 24.28
N GLN A 356 -25.91 -17.14 24.63
CA GLN A 356 -24.52 -16.72 24.37
C GLN A 356 -23.63 -17.21 25.52
N LYS A 357 -22.87 -18.29 25.28
CA LYS A 357 -21.87 -18.79 26.22
C LYS A 357 -20.78 -17.74 26.39
N ARG A 358 -20.63 -17.21 27.61
CA ARG A 358 -19.41 -16.52 28.04
C ARG A 358 -18.30 -17.58 28.13
N GLU A 359 -17.30 -17.50 27.26
CA GLU A 359 -16.09 -18.31 27.44
C GLU A 359 -15.41 -17.88 28.74
N GLU A 360 -15.18 -18.85 29.62
CA GLU A 360 -14.53 -18.62 30.92
C GLU A 360 -13.11 -18.07 30.70
N GLU A 361 -12.77 -17.02 31.45
CA GLU A 361 -11.44 -16.42 31.44
C GLU A 361 -10.39 -17.45 31.88
N THR A 362 -9.60 -17.97 30.94
CA THR A 362 -8.33 -18.59 31.28
C THR A 362 -7.36 -17.48 31.71
N SER A 363 -7.01 -17.46 33.00
CA SER A 363 -5.98 -16.56 33.52
C SER A 363 -4.61 -17.00 32.99
N TYR A 364 -3.97 -16.14 32.22
CA TYR A 364 -2.61 -16.31 31.73
C TYR A 364 -1.61 -16.11 32.89
N ASP A 365 -0.87 -17.16 33.25
CA ASP A 365 0.18 -17.12 34.28
C ASP A 365 1.58 -16.97 33.64
N PRO A 366 2.23 -15.79 33.74
CA PRO A 366 3.52 -15.48 33.07
C PRO A 366 4.73 -16.32 33.54
N ASP A 367 4.59 -17.05 34.64
CA ASP A 367 5.70 -17.81 35.24
C ASP A 367 5.91 -19.21 34.62
N SER A 368 5.07 -19.60 33.66
CA SER A 368 5.10 -20.93 33.02
C SER A 368 5.94 -21.03 31.73
N LEU A 369 6.49 -19.91 31.21
CA LEU A 369 7.12 -19.85 29.89
C LEU A 369 8.64 -20.06 29.91
N SER A 370 9.15 -20.76 28.89
CA SER A 370 10.59 -20.96 28.66
C SER A 370 11.29 -19.64 28.23
N PRO A 371 12.62 -19.55 28.38
CA PRO A 371 13.38 -18.36 27.99
C PRO A 371 13.22 -17.97 26.52
N ASP A 372 13.09 -18.95 25.63
CA ASP A 372 12.94 -18.74 24.19
C ASP A 372 11.56 -18.19 23.82
N GLU A 373 10.51 -18.63 24.52
CA GLU A 373 9.15 -18.11 24.34
C GLU A 373 9.03 -16.66 24.83
N ARG A 374 9.72 -16.30 25.92
CA ARG A 374 9.77 -14.92 26.41
C ARG A 374 10.46 -14.00 25.40
N ALA A 375 11.58 -14.43 24.82
CA ALA A 375 12.29 -13.67 23.80
C ALA A 375 11.47 -13.45 22.52
N LEU A 376 10.57 -14.37 22.16
CA LEU A 376 9.66 -14.21 21.02
C LEU A 376 8.56 -13.18 21.29
N LEU A 377 8.03 -13.16 22.52
CA LEU A 377 6.94 -12.26 22.93
C LEU A 377 7.42 -10.82 23.14
N ASP A 378 8.67 -10.62 23.54
CA ASP A 378 9.29 -9.30 23.72
C ASP A 378 9.66 -8.62 22.38
N ARG A 379 9.51 -9.30 21.24
CA ARG A 379 9.75 -8.72 19.92
C ARG A 379 8.75 -7.60 19.60
N PRO A 380 9.19 -6.56 18.90
CA PRO A 380 8.31 -5.47 18.50
C PRO A 380 7.31 -5.92 17.43
N ILE A 381 6.09 -5.37 17.49
CA ILE A 381 5.02 -5.69 16.51
C ILE A 381 5.41 -5.34 15.07
N SER A 382 6.33 -4.37 14.88
CA SER A 382 6.86 -4.00 13.57
C SER A 382 7.43 -5.20 12.80
N ASP A 383 7.98 -6.19 13.50
CA ASP A 383 8.63 -7.35 12.90
C ASP A 383 7.64 -8.31 12.22
N LEU A 384 6.34 -8.21 12.55
CA LEU A 384 5.28 -8.98 11.91
C LEU A 384 4.97 -8.49 10.48
N ASN A 385 5.55 -7.36 10.05
CA ASN A 385 5.38 -6.80 8.70
C ASN A 385 3.91 -6.66 8.28
N LEU A 386 3.06 -6.21 9.22
CA LEU A 386 1.63 -6.02 9.02
C LEU A 386 1.33 -4.89 8.01
N SER A 387 0.14 -4.91 7.40
CA SER A 387 -0.40 -3.79 6.64
C SER A 387 -0.47 -2.53 7.50
N VAL A 388 -0.51 -1.37 6.84
CA VAL A 388 -0.59 -0.07 7.50
C VAL A 388 -1.84 0.02 8.38
N ARG A 389 -2.96 -0.53 7.92
CA ARG A 389 -4.23 -0.61 8.67
C ARG A 389 -4.08 -1.43 9.95
N ALA A 390 -3.51 -2.63 9.85
CA ALA A 390 -3.27 -3.48 11.00
C ALA A 390 -2.25 -2.85 11.96
N ARG A 391 -1.14 -2.28 11.47
CA ARG A 391 -0.14 -1.57 12.28
C ARG A 391 -0.72 -0.35 12.99
N LYS A 392 -1.51 0.49 12.33
CA LYS A 392 -2.16 1.65 12.94
C LYS A 392 -3.17 1.24 14.02
N CYS A 393 -3.86 0.11 13.84
CA CYS A 393 -4.67 -0.48 14.88
C CYS A 393 -3.82 -0.87 16.10
N MET A 394 -2.69 -1.56 15.90
CA MET A 394 -1.78 -1.93 17.00
C MET A 394 -1.31 -0.70 17.78
N VAL A 395 -0.88 0.35 17.08
CA VAL A 395 -0.47 1.62 17.71
C VAL A 395 -1.62 2.28 18.48
N ARG A 396 -2.84 2.30 17.92
CA ARG A 396 -4.02 2.89 18.57
C ARG A 396 -4.46 2.13 19.81
N LEU A 397 -4.31 0.81 19.80
CA LEU A 397 -4.55 -0.07 20.94
C LEU A 397 -3.40 -0.03 21.96
N GLY A 398 -2.35 0.75 21.70
CA GLY A 398 -1.18 0.88 22.56
C GLY A 398 -0.32 -0.39 22.59
N LEU A 399 -0.41 -1.23 21.57
CA LEU A 399 0.31 -2.49 21.46
C LEU A 399 1.67 -2.21 20.80
N THR A 400 2.73 -2.59 21.50
CA THR A 400 4.13 -2.38 21.11
C THR A 400 4.87 -3.70 20.88
N THR A 401 4.47 -4.76 21.60
CA THR A 401 5.12 -6.08 21.53
C THR A 401 4.17 -7.18 21.03
N ILE A 402 4.73 -8.22 20.42
CA ILE A 402 3.94 -9.38 19.95
C ILE A 402 3.22 -10.05 21.14
N GLY A 403 3.83 -10.05 22.32
CA GLY A 403 3.23 -10.57 23.55
C GLY A 403 1.98 -9.81 24.01
N GLU A 404 1.89 -8.51 23.74
CA GLU A 404 0.67 -7.73 24.01
C GLU A 404 -0.43 -8.05 23.01
N LEU A 405 -0.08 -8.29 21.74
CA LEU A 405 -1.02 -8.64 20.68
C LEU A 405 -1.66 -10.02 20.89
N VAL A 406 -0.87 -11.05 21.23
CA VAL A 406 -1.37 -12.42 21.47
C VAL A 406 -2.38 -12.49 22.63
N ARG A 407 -2.38 -11.51 23.54
CA ARG A 407 -3.33 -11.41 24.65
C ARG A 407 -4.70 -10.84 24.26
N ARG A 408 -4.82 -10.26 23.06
CA ARG A 408 -6.06 -9.71 22.53
C ARG A 408 -6.87 -10.78 21.81
N THR A 409 -8.19 -10.67 21.90
CA THR A 409 -9.11 -11.49 21.10
C THR A 409 -9.27 -10.90 19.70
N GLY A 410 -9.78 -11.69 18.75
CA GLY A 410 -10.14 -11.17 17.44
C GLY A 410 -11.19 -10.05 17.51
N ASP A 411 -12.11 -10.14 18.48
CA ASP A 411 -13.16 -9.16 18.70
C ASP A 411 -12.59 -7.85 19.27
N ASP A 412 -11.63 -7.92 20.22
CA ASP A 412 -10.94 -6.73 20.76
C ASP A 412 -10.27 -5.92 19.64
N LEU A 413 -9.71 -6.61 18.65
CA LEU A 413 -9.08 -5.96 17.50
C LEU A 413 -10.12 -5.36 16.55
N LEU A 414 -11.24 -6.05 16.34
CA LEU A 414 -12.37 -5.58 15.52
C LEU A 414 -13.11 -4.38 16.13
N GLU A 415 -13.02 -4.16 17.44
CA GLU A 415 -13.53 -2.95 18.10
C GLU A 415 -12.73 -1.70 17.73
N CYS A 416 -11.49 -1.86 17.26
CA CYS A 416 -10.66 -0.75 16.85
C CYS A 416 -11.20 -0.11 15.56
N LYS A 417 -11.43 1.22 15.59
CA LYS A 417 -11.90 1.96 14.41
C LYS A 417 -11.00 1.68 13.19
N ASN A 418 -11.60 1.45 12.02
CA ASN A 418 -10.89 1.13 10.78
C ASN A 418 -10.07 -0.19 10.82
N PHE A 419 -10.37 -1.12 11.74
CA PHE A 419 -9.84 -2.49 11.71
C PHE A 419 -10.96 -3.45 11.27
N GLY A 420 -10.72 -4.21 10.20
CA GLY A 420 -11.72 -5.10 9.59
C GLY A 420 -11.26 -6.55 9.52
N VAL A 421 -12.18 -7.44 9.10
CA VAL A 421 -11.95 -8.89 9.02
C VAL A 421 -10.74 -9.26 8.17
N THR A 422 -10.45 -8.51 7.10
CA THR A 422 -9.25 -8.71 6.27
C THR A 422 -7.96 -8.47 7.05
N SER A 423 -7.90 -7.42 7.86
CA SER A 423 -6.75 -7.13 8.73
C SER A 423 -6.66 -8.10 9.90
N LEU A 424 -7.79 -8.59 10.40
CA LEU A 424 -7.80 -9.66 11.40
C LEU A 424 -7.22 -10.96 10.84
N ASN A 425 -7.61 -11.34 9.62
CA ASN A 425 -7.09 -12.54 8.95
C ASN A 425 -5.59 -12.40 8.65
N GLU A 426 -5.15 -11.20 8.25
CA GLU A 426 -3.73 -10.89 8.08
C GLU A 426 -2.94 -11.06 9.38
N VAL A 427 -3.44 -10.50 10.49
CA VAL A 427 -2.81 -10.64 11.82
C VAL A 427 -2.73 -12.12 12.21
N ARG A 428 -3.81 -12.88 12.02
CA ARG A 428 -3.85 -14.33 12.26
C ARG A 428 -2.81 -15.09 11.42
N GLU A 429 -2.73 -14.79 10.13
CA GLU A 429 -1.77 -15.42 9.22
C GLU A 429 -0.33 -15.14 9.66
N LYS A 430 -0.02 -13.89 10.00
CA LYS A 430 1.33 -13.48 10.43
C LYS A 430 1.73 -14.06 11.78
N LEU A 431 0.80 -14.14 12.73
CA LEU A 431 1.03 -14.83 14.00
C LEU A 431 1.24 -16.33 13.77
N THR A 432 0.46 -16.96 12.89
CA THR A 432 0.60 -18.38 12.56
C THR A 432 1.98 -18.68 11.95
N GLN A 433 2.50 -17.80 11.08
CA GLN A 433 3.87 -17.91 10.53
C GLN A 433 4.95 -17.85 11.61
N ALA A 434 4.67 -17.18 12.73
CA ALA A 434 5.55 -17.11 13.90
C ALA A 434 5.25 -18.20 14.95
N ASN A 435 4.42 -19.20 14.63
CA ASN A 435 3.91 -20.23 15.56
C ASN A 435 3.16 -19.66 16.78
N LEU A 436 2.46 -18.54 16.60
CA LEU A 436 1.65 -17.86 17.61
C LEU A 436 0.18 -17.77 17.16
N LYS A 437 -0.71 -17.50 18.12
CA LYS A 437 -2.14 -17.31 17.88
C LYS A 437 -2.70 -16.17 18.74
N LEU A 438 -3.84 -15.61 18.34
CA LEU A 438 -4.58 -14.67 19.18
C LEU A 438 -5.29 -15.40 20.32
N ARG A 439 -5.67 -14.67 21.37
CA ARG A 439 -6.46 -15.21 22.47
C ARG A 439 -7.84 -15.63 21.92
N GLY A 440 -8.19 -16.90 22.09
CA GLY A 440 -9.47 -17.46 21.61
C GLY A 440 -9.40 -18.17 20.25
N ASP A 441 -8.25 -18.17 19.56
CA ASP A 441 -7.96 -18.93 18.33
C ASP A 441 -7.08 -20.18 18.60
#